data_AF-A0A9W3JPD9-F1
#
_entry.id   AF-A0A9W3JPD9-F1
#
_cell.length_a   1.000
_cell.length_b   1.000
_cell.length_c   1.000
_cell.angle_alpha   90.00
_cell.angle_beta   90.00
_cell.angle_gamma   90.00
#
_symmetry.space_group_name_H-M   'P 1'
#
loop_
_entity.id
_entity.type
_entity.pdbx_description
1 polymer ?
#
loop_
_entity_poly.entity_id
_entity_poly.type
_entity_poly.pdbx_seq_one_letter_code
_entity_poly.pdbx_strand_id
1 'polypeptide(L)'
;MEQIKRTQGEIAGEALKKMLVKVGSEHFRESLFKYLGALCMHFNINMDEVGRDIEKVIISSGIDDEMVMCDFRIIITKMFYKRKDDASYSQVKADIYDVMRKLSKPEKASFAHKLVGGHCYCVLLYLMEEYEKEMLALE
;
A
#
# COMPACT_ATOMS: atom_id res chain seq x y z
N MET A 1 -12.65 -15.97 41.70
CA MET A 1 -13.26 -15.21 40.59
C MET A 1 -12.82 -13.77 40.73
N GLU A 2 -11.78 -13.38 40.01
CA GLU A 2 -11.16 -12.06 40.16
C GLU A 2 -11.64 -11.16 39.03
N GLN A 3 -12.55 -10.23 39.35
CA GLN A 3 -13.06 -9.24 38.41
C GLN A 3 -12.11 -8.05 38.37
N ILE A 4 -11.50 -7.82 37.21
CA ILE A 4 -10.62 -6.70 36.92
C ILE A 4 -11.45 -5.39 36.96
N LYS A 5 -11.27 -4.59 38.02
CA LYS A 5 -11.74 -3.19 38.07
C LYS A 5 -10.80 -2.33 37.23
N ARG A 6 -11.17 -2.06 35.97
CA ARG A 6 -10.49 -1.04 35.15
C ARG A 6 -10.83 0.36 35.68
N THR A 7 -9.82 1.22 35.77
CA THR A 7 -9.99 2.61 36.21
C THR A 7 -10.59 3.46 35.07
N GLN A 8 -11.31 4.54 35.42
CA GLN A 8 -11.91 5.43 34.41
C GLN A 8 -10.86 6.06 33.47
N GLY A 9 -9.63 6.25 33.93
CA GLY A 9 -8.50 6.72 33.12
C GLY A 9 -8.05 5.71 32.05
N GLU A 10 -8.07 4.42 32.35
CA GLU A 10 -7.75 3.36 31.37
C GLU A 10 -8.84 3.23 30.31
N ILE A 11 -10.11 3.35 30.70
CA ILE A 11 -11.24 3.31 29.76
C ILE A 11 -11.21 4.54 28.84
N ALA A 12 -10.94 5.73 29.38
CA ALA A 12 -10.82 6.96 28.61
C ALA A 12 -9.60 6.94 27.67
N GLY A 13 -8.46 6.41 28.12
CA GLY A 13 -7.27 6.23 27.29
C GLY A 13 -7.48 5.22 26.15
N GLU A 14 -8.17 4.11 26.42
CA GLU A 14 -8.49 3.11 25.39
C GLU A 14 -9.52 3.63 24.37
N ALA A 15 -10.51 4.43 24.82
CA ALA A 15 -11.47 5.09 23.95
C ALA A 15 -10.81 6.16 23.08
N LEU A 16 -9.92 6.99 23.64
CA LEU A 16 -9.16 7.99 22.89
C LEU A 16 -8.25 7.33 21.85
N LYS A 17 -7.57 6.23 22.21
CA LYS A 17 -6.75 5.46 21.26
C LYS A 17 -7.58 4.85 20.14
N LYS A 18 -8.75 4.27 20.45
CA LYS A 18 -9.69 3.75 19.44
C LYS A 18 -10.24 4.85 18.54
N MET A 19 -10.52 6.04 19.10
CA MET A 19 -11.01 7.19 18.35
C MET A 19 -9.92 7.78 17.45
N LEU A 20 -8.68 7.87 17.91
CA LEU A 20 -7.54 8.30 17.08
C LEU A 20 -7.25 7.30 15.95
N VAL A 21 -7.31 5.99 16.23
CA VAL A 21 -7.21 4.94 15.20
C VAL A 21 -8.36 5.02 14.20
N LYS A 22 -9.59 5.31 14.67
CA LYS A 22 -10.78 5.42 13.82
C LYS A 22 -10.80 6.70 12.98
N VAL A 23 -10.41 7.84 13.55
CA VAL A 23 -10.32 9.12 12.82
C VAL A 23 -9.16 9.08 11.81
N GLY A 24 -8.02 8.47 12.18
CA GLY A 24 -6.94 8.20 11.23
C GLY A 24 -7.36 7.28 10.09
N SER A 25 -8.17 6.24 10.36
CA SER A 25 -8.64 5.32 9.32
C SER A 25 -9.77 5.89 8.45
N GLU A 26 -10.66 6.72 9.00
CA GLU A 26 -11.67 7.44 8.21
C GLU A 26 -11.00 8.46 7.27
N HIS A 27 -10.08 9.29 7.78
CA HIS A 27 -9.35 10.25 6.97
C HIS A 27 -8.51 9.57 5.89
N PHE A 28 -7.82 8.48 6.23
CA PHE A 28 -7.08 7.68 5.27
C PHE A 28 -7.98 7.13 4.16
N ARG A 29 -9.14 6.56 4.51
CA ARG A 29 -10.09 6.00 3.53
C ARG A 29 -10.68 7.07 2.62
N GLU A 30 -11.01 8.24 3.15
CA GLU A 30 -11.50 9.38 2.35
C GLU A 30 -10.44 9.83 1.34
N SER A 31 -9.19 9.98 1.79
CA SER A 31 -8.07 10.32 0.91
C SER A 31 -7.83 9.21 -0.12
N LEU A 32 -7.78 7.95 0.28
CA LEU A 32 -7.63 6.80 -0.61
C LEU A 32 -8.69 6.83 -1.73
N PHE A 33 -9.95 7.05 -1.37
CA PHE A 33 -11.03 7.17 -2.34
C PHE A 33 -10.88 8.39 -3.25
N LYS A 34 -10.51 9.55 -2.70
CA LYS A 34 -10.26 10.79 -3.46
C LYS A 34 -9.16 10.60 -4.51
N TYR A 35 -8.05 9.95 -4.17
CA TYR A 35 -6.91 9.80 -5.08
C TYR A 35 -7.07 8.61 -6.05
N LEU A 36 -7.63 7.50 -5.59
CA LEU A 36 -7.59 6.23 -6.32
C LEU A 36 -8.97 5.65 -6.69
N GLY A 37 -10.06 6.12 -6.10
CA GLY A 37 -11.39 5.52 -6.27
C GLY A 37 -11.81 5.37 -7.73
N ALA A 38 -11.72 6.45 -8.52
CA ALA A 38 -12.04 6.40 -9.95
C ALA A 38 -11.11 5.46 -10.74
N LEU A 39 -9.83 5.41 -10.37
CA LEU A 39 -8.84 4.58 -11.04
C LEU A 39 -9.07 3.09 -10.75
N CYS A 40 -9.32 2.76 -9.49
CA CYS A 40 -9.64 1.40 -9.06
C CYS A 40 -10.94 0.92 -9.70
N MET A 41 -11.97 1.76 -9.77
CA MET A 41 -13.20 1.42 -10.51
C MET A 41 -12.94 1.20 -12.00
N HIS A 42 -12.14 2.06 -12.64
CA HIS A 42 -11.85 1.95 -14.07
C HIS A 42 -11.11 0.65 -14.43
N PHE A 43 -10.17 0.21 -13.59
CA PHE A 43 -9.39 -1.01 -13.82
C PHE A 43 -9.92 -2.24 -13.07
N ASN A 44 -11.10 -2.16 -12.45
CA ASN A 44 -11.67 -3.23 -11.62
C ASN A 44 -10.71 -3.76 -10.54
N ILE A 45 -10.02 -2.84 -9.85
CA ILE A 45 -9.05 -3.13 -8.79
C ILE A 45 -9.74 -3.05 -7.43
N ASN A 46 -9.43 -4.00 -6.55
CA ASN A 46 -9.86 -3.97 -5.15
C ASN A 46 -9.15 -2.83 -4.39
N MET A 47 -9.89 -1.77 -4.09
CA MET A 47 -9.35 -0.60 -3.39
C MET A 47 -8.87 -0.91 -1.97
N ASP A 48 -9.48 -1.87 -1.27
CA ASP A 48 -9.04 -2.24 0.08
C ASP A 48 -7.68 -2.94 0.06
N GLU A 49 -7.38 -3.66 -1.02
CA GLU A 49 -6.06 -4.27 -1.23
C GLU A 49 -4.99 -3.21 -1.45
N VAL A 50 -5.28 -2.24 -2.33
CA VAL A 50 -4.39 -1.10 -2.58
C VAL A 50 -4.18 -0.28 -1.30
N GLY A 51 -5.24 -0.07 -0.50
CA GLY A 51 -5.16 0.65 0.76
C GLY A 51 -4.20 0.01 1.75
N ARG A 52 -4.24 -1.32 1.91
CA ARG A 52 -3.30 -2.05 2.78
C ARG A 52 -1.85 -1.92 2.33
N ASP A 53 -1.61 -1.93 1.02
CA ASP A 53 -0.26 -1.76 0.47
C ASP A 53 0.26 -0.34 0.68
N ILE A 54 -0.59 0.68 0.52
CA ILE A 54 -0.26 2.08 0.81
C ILE A 54 0.10 2.26 2.29
N GLU A 55 -0.71 1.72 3.21
CA GLU A 55 -0.44 1.79 4.65
C GLU A 55 0.94 1.21 4.97
N LYS A 56 1.28 0.04 4.42
CA LYS A 56 2.59 -0.59 4.62
C LYS A 56 3.72 0.29 4.11
N VAL A 57 3.58 0.87 2.92
CA VAL A 57 4.61 1.77 2.35
C VAL A 57 4.76 3.05 3.17
N ILE A 58 3.66 3.68 3.62
CA ILE A 58 3.73 4.87 4.49
C ILE A 58 4.50 4.52 5.76
N ILE A 59 4.16 3.40 6.41
CA ILE A 59 4.81 2.95 7.65
C ILE A 59 6.29 2.65 7.43
N SER A 60 6.66 1.98 6.34
CA SER A 60 8.04 1.52 6.12
C SER A 60 8.96 2.60 5.56
N SER A 61 8.44 3.54 4.78
CA SER A 61 9.22 4.60 4.14
C SER A 61 9.26 5.90 4.93
N GLY A 62 8.24 6.16 5.77
CA GLY A 62 8.07 7.46 6.44
C GLY A 62 7.76 8.61 5.48
N ILE A 63 7.37 8.31 4.23
CA ILE A 63 6.95 9.29 3.23
C ILE A 63 5.54 9.77 3.57
N ASP A 64 5.28 11.04 3.27
CA ASP A 64 3.97 11.67 3.40
C ASP A 64 2.86 10.90 2.66
N ASP A 65 1.72 10.76 3.34
CA ASP A 65 0.56 9.98 2.94
C ASP A 65 0.07 10.39 1.54
N GLU A 66 -0.03 11.71 1.30
CA GLU A 66 -0.55 12.28 0.06
C GLU A 66 0.41 12.02 -1.10
N MET A 67 1.72 12.10 -0.84
CA MET A 67 2.74 11.74 -1.82
C MET A 67 2.66 10.26 -2.20
N VAL A 68 2.56 9.35 -1.21
CA VAL A 68 2.42 7.91 -1.47
C VAL A 68 1.15 7.63 -2.28
N MET A 69 0.01 8.24 -1.94
CA MET A 69 -1.24 8.07 -2.70
C MET A 69 -1.12 8.56 -4.15
N CYS A 70 -0.47 9.70 -4.38
CA CYS A 70 -0.19 10.21 -5.73
C CYS A 70 0.70 9.26 -6.52
N ASP A 71 1.73 8.70 -5.89
CA ASP A 71 2.62 7.72 -6.53
C ASP A 71 1.89 6.43 -6.86
N PHE A 72 1.06 5.90 -5.96
CA PHE A 72 0.23 4.74 -6.23
C PHE A 72 -0.73 4.97 -7.41
N ARG A 73 -1.26 6.18 -7.57
CA ARG A 73 -2.08 6.54 -8.74
C ARG A 73 -1.30 6.36 -10.04
N ILE A 74 -0.05 6.81 -10.08
CA ILE A 74 0.82 6.68 -11.25
C ILE A 74 1.21 5.22 -11.46
N ILE A 75 1.62 4.52 -10.41
CA ILE A 75 1.99 3.10 -10.44
C ILE A 75 0.85 2.25 -11.02
N ILE A 76 -0.36 2.36 -10.47
CA ILE A 76 -1.55 1.65 -10.96
C ILE A 76 -1.83 2.01 -12.42
N THR A 77 -1.81 3.30 -12.77
CA THR A 77 -2.03 3.73 -14.16
C THR A 77 -1.01 3.08 -15.10
N LYS A 78 0.28 3.09 -14.76
CA LYS A 78 1.34 2.54 -15.61
C LYS A 78 1.24 1.02 -15.74
N MET A 79 0.87 0.34 -14.67
CA MET A 79 0.71 -1.11 -14.66
C MET A 79 -0.50 -1.56 -15.48
N PHE A 80 -1.61 -0.83 -15.45
CA PHE A 80 -2.89 -1.30 -16.01
C PHE A 80 -3.30 -0.66 -17.35
N TYR A 81 -2.85 0.55 -17.68
CA TYR A 81 -3.35 1.30 -18.86
C TYR A 81 -3.12 0.61 -20.22
N LYS A 82 -2.14 -0.29 -20.32
CA LYS A 82 -1.84 -1.05 -21.55
C LYS A 82 -2.19 -2.54 -21.46
N ARG A 83 -2.69 -3.01 -20.32
CA ARG A 83 -3.08 -4.41 -20.15
C ARG A 83 -4.39 -4.67 -20.90
N LYS A 84 -4.49 -5.86 -21.49
CA LYS A 84 -5.67 -6.33 -22.25
C LYS A 84 -6.31 -7.57 -21.65
N ASP A 85 -5.75 -8.02 -20.53
CA ASP A 85 -6.14 -9.19 -19.77
C ASP A 85 -6.74 -8.78 -18.43
N ASP A 86 -7.57 -9.64 -17.86
CA ASP A 86 -8.32 -9.37 -16.63
C ASP A 86 -7.52 -9.67 -15.35
N ALA A 87 -6.21 -9.42 -15.35
CA ALA A 87 -5.40 -9.76 -14.18
C ALA A 87 -5.72 -8.86 -12.99
N SER A 88 -5.75 -9.46 -11.80
CA SER A 88 -5.94 -8.73 -10.56
C SER A 88 -4.71 -7.89 -10.20
N TYR A 89 -4.90 -6.89 -9.35
CA TYR A 89 -3.81 -6.12 -8.75
C TYR A 89 -2.77 -7.02 -8.05
N SER A 90 -3.22 -8.04 -7.31
CA SER A 90 -2.30 -9.01 -6.69
C SER A 90 -1.47 -9.77 -7.73
N GLN A 91 -2.07 -10.18 -8.85
CA GLN A 91 -1.36 -10.89 -9.92
C GLN A 91 -0.30 -9.99 -10.55
N VAL A 92 -0.64 -8.75 -10.86
CA VAL A 92 0.33 -7.80 -11.43
C VAL A 92 1.46 -7.50 -10.45
N LYS A 93 1.16 -7.35 -9.16
CA LYS A 93 2.15 -7.20 -8.10
C LYS A 93 3.10 -8.40 -8.04
N ALA A 94 2.56 -9.62 -8.10
CA ALA A 94 3.34 -10.85 -8.12
C ALA A 94 4.24 -10.96 -9.36
N ASP A 95 3.72 -10.64 -10.55
CA ASP A 95 4.49 -10.66 -11.80
C ASP A 95 5.72 -9.73 -11.73
N ILE A 96 5.54 -8.52 -11.17
CA ILE A 96 6.61 -7.53 -10.98
C ILE A 96 7.64 -8.07 -10.00
N TYR A 97 7.21 -8.60 -8.86
CA TYR A 97 8.10 -9.20 -7.86
C TYR A 97 8.90 -10.36 -8.44
N ASP A 98 8.27 -11.23 -9.23
CA ASP A 98 8.91 -12.38 -9.86
C ASP A 98 10.02 -12.01 -10.84
N VAL A 99 9.89 -10.86 -11.49
CA VAL A 99 10.99 -10.28 -12.29
C VAL A 99 12.04 -9.71 -11.36
N MET A 100 11.65 -8.87 -10.41
CA MET A 100 12.58 -8.14 -9.55
C MET A 100 13.45 -9.03 -8.65
N ARG A 101 12.93 -10.13 -8.12
CA ARG A 101 13.69 -11.04 -7.24
C ARG A 101 14.87 -11.72 -7.94
N LYS A 102 14.89 -11.74 -9.27
CA LYS A 102 15.97 -12.29 -10.11
C LYS A 102 17.04 -11.24 -10.45
N LEU A 103 16.83 -9.98 -10.07
CA LEU A 103 17.69 -8.84 -10.39
C LEU A 103 18.56 -8.43 -9.22
N SER A 104 19.76 -7.91 -9.52
CA SER A 104 20.58 -7.21 -8.54
C SER A 104 19.95 -5.88 -8.09
N LYS A 105 20.43 -5.30 -6.99
CA LYS A 105 19.88 -4.03 -6.46
C LYS A 105 19.87 -2.88 -7.50
N PRO A 106 20.96 -2.61 -8.25
CA PRO A 106 20.93 -1.57 -9.29
C PRO A 106 19.94 -1.87 -10.42
N GLU A 107 19.80 -3.15 -10.78
CA GLU A 107 18.87 -3.59 -11.82
C GLU A 107 17.41 -3.48 -11.37
N LYS A 108 17.09 -3.80 -10.11
CA LYS A 108 15.78 -3.56 -9.49
C LYS A 108 15.38 -2.08 -9.62
N ALA A 109 16.28 -1.15 -9.26
CA ALA A 109 16.03 0.28 -9.38
C ALA A 109 15.83 0.72 -10.84
N SER A 110 16.69 0.24 -11.76
CA SER A 110 16.56 0.54 -13.19
C SER A 110 15.24 0.01 -13.77
N PHE A 111 14.84 -1.20 -13.38
CA PHE A 111 13.59 -1.82 -13.80
C PHE A 111 12.38 -1.03 -13.30
N ALA A 112 12.33 -0.72 -12.00
CA ALA A 112 11.25 0.07 -11.42
C ALA A 112 11.13 1.45 -12.09
N HIS A 113 12.27 2.12 -12.30
CA HIS A 113 12.28 3.42 -12.97
C HIS A 113 11.78 3.34 -14.43
N LYS A 114 12.12 2.28 -15.17
CA LYS A 114 11.57 2.06 -16.52
C LYS A 114 10.08 1.77 -16.50
N LEU A 115 9.58 1.08 -15.48
CA LEU A 115 8.19 0.66 -15.38
C LEU A 115 7.26 1.83 -15.05
N VAL A 116 7.59 2.62 -14.02
CA VAL A 116 6.68 3.66 -13.50
C VAL A 116 7.21 5.09 -13.69
N GLY A 117 8.53 5.25 -13.87
CA GLY A 117 9.17 6.56 -14.06
C GLY A 117 9.29 7.41 -12.80
N GLY A 118 9.89 8.59 -12.96
CA GLY A 118 9.84 9.70 -11.99
C GLY A 118 10.38 9.34 -10.61
N HIS A 119 9.73 9.85 -9.55
CA HIS A 119 9.98 9.48 -8.16
C HIS A 119 9.19 8.23 -7.72
N CYS A 120 8.15 7.86 -8.49
CA CYS A 120 7.26 6.74 -8.18
C CYS A 120 7.98 5.39 -8.14
N TYR A 121 9.15 5.27 -8.79
CA TYR A 121 9.92 4.03 -8.71
C TYR A 121 10.40 3.73 -7.28
N CYS A 122 10.67 4.75 -6.45
CA CYS A 122 11.03 4.54 -5.05
C CYS A 122 9.86 3.90 -4.30
N VAL A 123 8.64 4.39 -4.48
CA VAL A 123 7.43 3.81 -3.88
C VAL A 123 7.18 2.39 -4.39
N LEU A 124 7.42 2.12 -5.67
CA LEU A 124 7.35 0.75 -6.19
C LEU A 124 8.40 -0.16 -5.56
N LEU A 125 9.62 0.31 -5.32
CA LEU A 125 10.66 -0.46 -4.62
C LEU A 125 10.21 -0.79 -3.19
N TYR A 126 9.69 0.18 -2.43
CA TYR A 126 9.14 -0.07 -1.09
C TYR A 126 8.00 -1.08 -1.11
N LEU A 127 7.08 -0.97 -2.07
CA LEU A 127 5.98 -1.94 -2.23
C LEU A 127 6.52 -3.36 -2.45
N MET A 128 7.54 -3.52 -3.29
CA MET A 128 8.14 -4.84 -3.55
C MET A 128 8.94 -5.37 -2.36
N GLU A 129 9.58 -4.51 -1.57
CA GLU A 129 10.24 -4.92 -0.32
C GLU A 129 9.25 -5.38 0.74
N GLU A 130 8.11 -4.72 0.90
CA GLU A 130 7.03 -5.18 1.78
C GLU A 130 6.44 -6.50 1.30
N TYR A 131 6.23 -6.64 -0.01
CA TYR A 131 5.76 -7.89 -0.60
C TYR A 131 6.78 -9.03 -0.42
N GLU A 132 8.08 -8.78 -0.55
CA GLU A 132 9.14 -9.75 -0.29
C GLU A 132 9.08 -10.28 1.15
N LYS A 133 8.87 -9.40 2.15
CA LYS A 133 8.71 -9.79 3.55
C LYS A 133 7.49 -10.70 3.76
N GLU A 134 6.38 -10.42 3.09
CA GLU A 134 5.18 -11.28 3.15
C GLU A 134 5.42 -12.66 2.58
N MET A 135 6.15 -12.75 1.45
CA MET A 135 6.47 -14.03 0.83
C MET A 135 7.41 -14.86 1.69
N LEU A 136 8.45 -14.24 2.27
CA LEU A 136 9.37 -14.93 3.18
C LEU A 136 8.69 -15.39 4.49
N ALA A 137 7.60 -14.73 4.92
CA ALA A 137 6.85 -15.16 6.10
C ALA A 137 5.92 -16.37 5.84
N LEU A 138 5.70 -16.72 4.58
CA LEU A 138 4.86 -17.84 4.14
C LEU A 138 5.67 -19.09 3.76
N GLU A 139 7.00 -18.98 3.67
CA GLU A 139 7.97 -20.07 3.47
C GLU A 139 8.40 -20.72 4.79
#